data_AF-A0A8K0A244-F1
#
_entry.id   AF-A0A8K0A244-F1
#
_cell.length_a   1.000
_cell.length_b   1.000
_cell.length_c   1.000
_cell.angle_alpha   90.00
_cell.angle_beta   90.00
_cell.angle_gamma   90.00
#
_symmetry.space_group_name_H-M   'P 1'
#
loop_
_entity.id
_entity.type
_entity.pdbx_description
1 polymer ?
#
loop_
_entity_poly.entity_id
_entity_poly.type
_entity_poly.pdbx_seq_one_letter_code
_entity_poly.pdbx_strand_id
1 'polypeptide(L)'
;MSSDVKWPFPRRPGLLWNTASTVTLAAVGGFSKLLMRVLNDAQVYNMAVLTEAVERRHPSQPLITVSNHASCMDDPLMWGEMILPLVLLA
;
A
#
# COMPACT_ATOMS: atom_id res chain seq x y z
N MET A 1 14.60 17.42 22.50
CA MET A 1 15.59 17.12 21.45
C MET A 1 14.83 16.88 20.16
N SER A 2 14.91 17.81 19.20
CA SER A 2 14.43 17.55 17.84
C SER A 2 15.48 16.67 17.17
N SER A 3 15.16 15.41 16.89
CA SER A 3 16.01 14.55 16.08
C SER A 3 15.95 15.05 14.64
N ASP A 4 17.09 15.48 14.08
CA ASP A 4 17.27 15.83 12.66
C ASP A 4 17.10 14.61 11.75
N VAL A 5 15.89 14.05 11.70
CA VAL A 5 15.57 12.92 10.82
C VAL A 5 15.38 13.47 9.42
N LYS A 6 16.40 13.26 8.58
CA LYS A 6 16.33 13.60 7.16
C LYS A 6 15.41 12.62 6.44
N TRP A 7 14.42 13.16 5.72
CA TRP A 7 13.52 12.37 4.88
C TRP A 7 14.33 11.57 3.83
N PRO A 8 14.21 10.22 3.80
CA PRO A 8 15.07 9.37 2.97
C PRO A 8 14.65 9.33 1.50
N PHE A 9 13.43 9.74 1.15
CA PHE A 9 12.89 9.66 -0.20
C PHE A 9 13.07 10.99 -0.97
N PRO A 10 13.16 10.95 -2.31
CA PRO A 10 13.26 12.17 -3.11
C PRO A 10 12.01 13.05 -2.94
N ARG A 11 12.20 14.35 -2.67
CA ARG A 11 11.09 15.33 -2.62
C ARG A 11 10.41 15.54 -3.98
N ARG A 12 11.15 15.29 -5.07
CA ARG A 12 10.70 15.38 -6.46
C ARG A 12 11.24 14.16 -7.20
N PRO A 13 10.52 13.03 -7.20
CA PRO A 13 10.98 11.82 -7.87
C PRO A 13 11.05 12.02 -9.38
N GLY A 14 12.10 11.49 -10.00
CA GLY A 14 12.27 11.49 -11.46
C GLY A 14 11.61 10.27 -12.11
N LEU A 15 11.62 10.24 -13.46
CA LEU A 15 10.98 9.16 -14.24
C LEU A 15 11.48 7.77 -13.84
N LEU A 16 12.80 7.58 -13.72
CA LEU A 16 13.38 6.29 -13.34
C LEU A 16 12.90 5.82 -11.95
N TRP A 17 12.82 6.74 -10.99
CA TRP A 17 12.32 6.44 -9.66
C TRP A 17 10.86 6.00 -9.69
N ASN A 18 10.01 6.74 -10.40
CA ASN A 18 8.59 6.41 -10.52
C ASN A 18 8.41 5.04 -11.18
N THR A 19 9.08 4.80 -12.32
CA THR A 19 8.99 3.52 -13.03
C THR A 19 9.46 2.37 -12.14
N ALA A 20 10.62 2.50 -11.49
CA ALA A 20 11.13 1.46 -10.60
C ALA A 20 10.17 1.20 -9.42
N SER A 21 9.64 2.26 -8.81
CA SER A 21 8.69 2.16 -7.70
C SER A 21 7.40 1.45 -8.13
N THR A 22 6.83 1.83 -9.28
CA THR A 22 5.62 1.20 -9.82
C THR A 22 5.85 -0.28 -10.12
N VAL A 23 6.98 -0.64 -10.74
CA VAL A 23 7.32 -2.04 -11.02
C VAL A 23 7.47 -2.84 -9.71
N THR A 24 8.15 -2.29 -8.71
CA THR A 24 8.29 -2.93 -7.40
C THR A 24 6.93 -3.13 -6.73
N LEU A 25 6.07 -2.10 -6.69
CA LEU A 25 4.74 -2.21 -6.09
C LEU A 25 3.86 -3.24 -6.82
N ALA A 26 3.90 -3.26 -8.15
CA ALA A 26 3.15 -4.22 -8.96
C ALA A 26 3.64 -5.66 -8.72
N ALA A 27 4.96 -5.87 -8.68
CA ALA A 27 5.54 -7.19 -8.44
C ALA A 27 5.20 -7.71 -7.04
N VAL A 28 5.40 -6.89 -6.01
CA VAL A 28 5.15 -7.25 -4.61
C VAL A 28 3.64 -7.46 -4.37
N GLY A 29 2.79 -6.57 -4.86
CA GLY A 29 1.33 -6.69 -4.73
C GLY A 29 0.78 -7.89 -5.48
N GLY A 30 1.25 -8.11 -6.71
CA GLY A 30 0.85 -9.25 -7.53
C GLY A 30 1.25 -10.60 -6.91
N PHE A 31 2.48 -10.71 -6.43
CA PHE A 31 2.95 -11.91 -5.72
C PHE A 31 2.14 -12.14 -4.44
N SER A 32 1.85 -11.08 -3.68
CA SER A 32 1.05 -11.16 -2.46
C SER A 32 -0.37 -11.63 -2.72
N LYS A 33 -1.00 -11.14 -3.79
CA LYS A 33 -2.34 -11.57 -4.21
C LYS A 33 -2.36 -13.04 -4.62
N LEU A 34 -1.33 -13.50 -5.33
CA LEU A 34 -1.16 -14.92 -5.65
C LEU A 34 -1.12 -15.76 -4.37
N LEU A 35 -0.33 -15.34 -3.37
CA LEU A 35 -0.25 -16.05 -2.09
C LEU A 35 -1.59 -16.09 -1.37
N MET A 36 -2.32 -14.97 -1.30
CA MET A 36 -3.53 -14.85 -0.49
C MET A 36 -4.79 -15.44 -1.14
N ARG A 37 -4.90 -15.37 -2.46
CA ARG A 37 -6.12 -15.76 -3.19
C ARG A 37 -6.01 -17.07 -3.96
N VAL A 38 -4.80 -17.51 -4.30
CA VAL A 38 -4.58 -18.74 -5.07
C VAL A 38 -3.96 -19.82 -4.19
N LEU A 39 -2.95 -19.47 -3.41
CA LEU A 39 -2.22 -20.44 -2.58
C LEU A 39 -2.73 -20.50 -1.13
N ASN A 40 -3.73 -19.70 -0.79
CA ASN A 40 -4.34 -19.66 0.54
C ASN A 40 -5.83 -19.26 0.46
N ASP A 41 -6.55 -19.41 1.56
CA ASP A 41 -7.95 -18.97 1.71
C ASP A 41 -8.04 -17.76 2.66
N ALA A 42 -7.59 -16.60 2.18
CA ALA A 42 -7.65 -15.37 2.97
C ALA A 42 -9.08 -14.81 3.02
N GLN A 43 -9.61 -14.68 4.24
CA GLN A 43 -10.91 -14.04 4.49
C GLN A 43 -10.74 -12.54 4.72
N VAL A 44 -11.48 -11.73 3.96
CA VAL A 44 -11.40 -10.27 4.00
C VAL A 44 -12.76 -9.71 4.40
N TYR A 45 -12.76 -8.87 5.44
CA TYR A 45 -13.98 -8.26 5.97
C TYR A 45 -13.94 -6.74 5.77
N ASN A 46 -15.10 -6.14 5.47
CA ASN A 46 -15.28 -4.69 5.38
C ASN A 46 -14.33 -3.96 4.42
N MET A 47 -13.85 -4.64 3.35
CA MET A 47 -12.98 -4.02 2.35
C MET A 47 -13.60 -2.74 1.76
N ALA A 48 -14.91 -2.75 1.49
CA ALA A 48 -15.61 -1.58 0.96
C ALA A 48 -15.48 -0.34 1.87
N VAL A 49 -15.47 -0.52 3.20
CA VAL A 49 -15.32 0.59 4.16
C VAL A 49 -13.91 1.17 4.06
N LEU A 50 -12.89 0.32 3.98
CA LEU A 50 -11.51 0.76 3.82
C LEU A 50 -11.30 1.44 2.47
N THR A 51 -11.82 0.86 1.39
CA THR A 51 -11.78 1.46 0.04
C THR A 51 -12.45 2.83 0.04
N GLU A 52 -13.62 2.98 0.64
CA GLU A 52 -14.32 4.27 0.72
C GLU A 52 -13.53 5.30 1.55
N ALA A 53 -12.99 4.90 2.70
CA ALA A 53 -12.16 5.76 3.55
C ALA A 53 -10.89 6.23 2.82
N VAL A 54 -10.33 5.41 1.92
CA VAL A 54 -9.23 5.80 1.05
C VAL A 54 -9.75 6.72 -0.06
N GLU A 55 -10.66 6.26 -0.91
CA GLU A 55 -10.99 6.96 -2.16
C GLU A 55 -11.77 8.26 -1.97
N ARG A 56 -12.58 8.37 -0.90
CA ARG A 56 -13.50 9.50 -0.71
C ARG A 56 -13.04 10.55 0.30
N ARG A 57 -11.91 10.33 0.99
CA ARG A 57 -11.39 11.32 1.95
C ARG A 57 -11.02 12.61 1.23
N HIS A 58 -11.17 13.74 1.93
CA HIS A 58 -10.71 15.02 1.40
C HIS A 58 -9.18 15.00 1.18
N PRO A 59 -8.63 15.63 0.12
CA PRO A 59 -7.18 15.56 -0.18
C PRO A 59 -6.26 16.04 0.95
N SER A 60 -6.74 16.94 1.82
CA SER A 60 -5.99 17.42 2.99
C SER A 60 -6.25 16.62 4.28
N GLN A 61 -7.11 15.60 4.23
CA GLN A 61 -7.45 14.76 5.38
C GLN A 61 -6.56 13.50 5.39
N PRO A 62 -5.72 13.32 6.41
CA PRO A 62 -4.95 12.09 6.57
C PRO A 62 -5.87 10.93 6.98
N LEU A 63 -5.51 9.72 6.57
CA LEU A 63 -6.11 8.48 7.04
C LEU A 63 -5.11 7.76 7.93
N ILE A 64 -5.53 7.43 9.15
CA ILE A 64 -4.74 6.64 10.09
C ILE A 64 -5.42 5.28 10.23
N THR A 65 -4.67 4.22 9.95
CA THR A 65 -5.08 2.84 10.22
C THR A 65 -4.34 2.34 11.46
N VAL A 66 -5.00 1.50 12.25
CA VAL A 66 -4.39 0.83 13.40
C VAL A 66 -4.60 -0.66 13.18
N SER A 67 -3.50 -1.41 13.15
CA SER A 67 -3.49 -2.85 12.97
C SER A 67 -2.59 -3.50 14.02
N ASN A 68 -2.90 -4.75 14.34
CA ASN A 68 -1.96 -5.60 15.05
C ASN A 68 -0.78 -5.88 14.12
N HIS A 69 0.43 -5.95 14.68
CA HIS A 69 1.63 -6.30 13.92
C HIS A 69 2.01 -7.74 14.20
N ALA A 70 2.06 -8.55 13.14
CA ALA A 70 2.54 -9.92 13.20
C ALA A 70 3.87 -10.07 12.49
N SER A 71 4.06 -9.41 11.34
CA SER A 71 5.26 -9.56 10.53
C SER A 71 5.46 -8.45 9.50
N CYS A 72 6.64 -8.38 8.89
CA CYS A 72 6.87 -7.48 7.75
C CYS A 72 6.04 -7.85 6.49
N MET A 73 5.40 -9.01 6.46
CA MET A 73 4.51 -9.41 5.36
C MET A 73 3.13 -8.74 5.47
N ASP A 74 2.80 -8.10 6.59
CA ASP A 74 1.48 -7.50 6.81
C ASP A 74 1.17 -6.44 5.72
N ASP A 75 2.15 -5.58 5.40
CA ASP A 75 2.00 -4.53 4.39
C ASP A 75 1.81 -5.06 2.96
N PRO A 76 2.70 -5.92 2.41
CA PRO A 76 2.55 -6.41 1.05
C PRO A 76 1.30 -7.28 0.85
N LEU A 77 0.91 -8.08 1.87
CA LEU A 77 -0.31 -8.89 1.80
C LEU A 77 -1.57 -8.03 1.82
N MET A 78 -1.62 -7.01 2.68
CA MET A 78 -2.73 -6.04 2.70
C MET A 78 -2.84 -5.30 1.37
N TRP A 79 -1.69 -4.89 0.79
CA TRP A 79 -1.65 -4.30 -0.54
C TRP A 79 -2.11 -5.27 -1.63
N GLY A 80 -1.71 -6.54 -1.61
CA GLY A 80 -2.16 -7.54 -2.59
C GLY A 80 -3.68 -7.68 -2.66
N GLU A 81 -4.36 -7.52 -1.52
CA GLU A 81 -5.82 -7.51 -1.43
C GLU A 81 -6.46 -6.21 -1.95
N MET A 82 -5.78 -5.07 -1.80
CA MET A 82 -6.25 -3.75 -2.24
C MET A 82 -5.87 -3.39 -3.69
N ILE A 83 -4.80 -3.99 -4.25
CA ILE A 83 -4.22 -3.62 -5.53
C ILE A 83 -5.06 -4.18 -6.70
N LEU A 84 -5.89 -3.30 -7.24
CA LEU A 84 -6.10 -3.15 -8.68
C LEU A 84 -6.47 -1.71 -9.11
N PRO A 85 -7.14 -0.86 -8.28
CA PRO A 85 -7.45 0.51 -8.72
C PRO A 85 -6.36 1.56 -8.43
N LEU A 86 -5.61 1.44 -7.33
CA LEU A 86 -4.79 2.56 -6.81
C LEU A 86 -3.41 2.72 -7.48
N VAL A 87 -2.83 1.66 -8.02
CA VAL A 87 -1.46 1.67 -8.59
C VAL A 87 -1.42 2.38 -9.95
N LEU A 88 -2.58 2.61 -10.58
CA LEU A 88 -2.70 3.32 -11.86
C LEU A 88 -3.01 4.82 -11.71
N LEU A 89 -3.20 5.31 -10.47
CA LEU A 89 -3.60 6.71 -10.20
C LEU A 89 -2.47 7.57 -9.61
N ALA A 90 -1.25 7.04 -9.52
CA ALA A 90 -0.06 7.76 -9.04
C ALA A 90 0.87 8.14 -10.20
#